data_AF-A0A317A8Q4-F1
#
_entry.id   AF-A0A317A8Q4-F1
#
_cell.length_a   1.000
_cell.length_b   1.000
_cell.length_c   1.000
_cell.angle_alpha   90.00
_cell.angle_beta   90.00
_cell.angle_gamma   90.00
#
_symmetry.space_group_name_H-M   'P 1'
#
loop_
_entity.id
_entity.type
_entity.pdbx_description
1 polymer ?
#
loop_
_entity_poly.entity_id
_entity_poly.type
_entity_poly.pdbx_seq_one_letter_code
_entity_poly.pdbx_strand_id
1 'polypeptide(L)'
;MAIDQLKKGAEVMMLSAELMRDRISSLEKANSAASERRRRSKRRIQKHGVLTKGAGEDILAQNEADQQIAHEERQGGARSGLSQRAQRRCTRCKETGHNSRTCKTDTINIE
;
A
#
# COMPACT_ATOMS: atom_id res chain seq x y z
N MET A 1 39.40 18.63 -3.49
CA MET A 1 38.15 19.40 -3.67
C MET A 1 36.98 18.55 -4.17
N ALA A 2 37.02 17.88 -5.33
CA ALA A 2 35.91 17.01 -5.77
C ALA A 2 35.84 15.67 -5.01
N ILE A 3 37.00 15.03 -4.80
CA ILE A 3 37.10 13.73 -4.10
C ILE A 3 36.67 13.85 -2.62
N ASP A 4 36.99 14.96 -1.95
CA ASP A 4 36.65 15.16 -0.53
C ASP A 4 35.13 15.34 -0.32
N GLN A 5 34.45 15.96 -1.29
CA GLN A 5 32.99 16.06 -1.25
C GLN A 5 32.33 14.70 -1.48
N LEU A 6 32.89 13.87 -2.36
CA LEU A 6 32.43 12.50 -2.56
C LEU A 6 32.60 11.64 -1.30
N LYS A 7 33.74 11.77 -0.60
CA LYS A 7 33.96 11.08 0.68
C LYS A 7 32.93 11.46 1.73
N LYS A 8 32.67 12.75 1.92
CA LYS A 8 31.63 13.24 2.86
C LYS A 8 30.23 12.77 2.48
N GLY A 9 29.90 12.80 1.19
CA GLY A 9 28.63 12.27 0.69
C GLY A 9 28.47 10.78 0.99
N ALA A 10 29.51 9.99 0.78
CA ALA A 10 29.52 8.57 1.09
C ALA A 10 29.34 8.29 2.59
N GLU A 11 30.04 9.03 3.45
CA GLU A 11 29.91 8.93 4.91
C GLU A 11 28.47 9.21 5.38
N VAL A 12 27.85 10.28 4.88
CA VAL A 12 26.45 10.64 5.20
C VAL A 12 25.48 9.56 4.71
N MET A 13 25.70 9.02 3.51
CA MET A 13 24.88 7.94 2.95
C MET A 13 24.99 6.65 3.78
N MET A 14 26.20 6.30 4.23
CA MET A 14 26.41 5.13 5.09
C MET A 14 25.70 5.28 6.44
N LEU A 15 25.85 6.42 7.10
CA LEU A 15 25.16 6.72 8.35
C LEU A 15 23.64 6.66 8.18
N SER A 16 23.13 7.27 7.10
CA SER A 16 21.69 7.26 6.81
C SER A 16 21.19 5.83 6.56
N ALA A 17 21.96 5.01 5.84
CA ALA A 17 21.62 3.61 5.59
C ALA A 17 21.57 2.78 6.88
N GLU A 18 22.46 3.07 7.83
CA GLU A 18 22.45 2.45 9.16
C GLU A 18 21.19 2.82 9.96
N LEU A 19 20.88 4.11 10.05
CA LEU A 19 19.67 4.59 10.73
C LEU A 19 18.40 4.01 10.10
N MET A 20 18.37 3.88 8.78
CA MET A 20 17.26 3.23 8.08
C MET A 20 17.15 1.75 8.43
N ARG A 21 18.27 1.01 8.47
CA ARG A 21 18.29 -0.41 8.88
C ARG A 21 17.73 -0.59 10.29
N ASP A 22 18.15 0.23 11.24
CA ASP A 22 17.66 0.19 12.61
C ASP A 22 16.17 0.51 12.70
N ARG A 23 15.72 1.52 11.95
CA ARG A 23 14.31 1.89 11.89
C ARG A 23 13.46 0.76 11.30
N ILE A 24 13.92 0.12 10.23
CA ILE A 24 13.25 -1.03 9.62
C ILE A 24 13.15 -2.17 10.64
N SER A 25 14.26 -2.55 11.28
CA SER A 25 14.26 -3.62 12.29
C SER A 25 13.30 -3.32 13.45
N SER A 26 13.28 -2.07 13.93
CA SER A 26 12.35 -1.64 14.97
C SER A 26 10.89 -1.74 14.53
N LEU A 27 10.59 -1.32 13.30
CA LEU A 27 9.22 -1.37 12.75
C LEU A 27 8.77 -2.81 12.54
N GLU A 28 9.64 -3.69 12.03
CA GLU A 28 9.35 -5.11 11.86
C GLU A 28 9.03 -5.78 13.21
N LYS A 29 9.84 -5.53 14.24
CA LYS A 29 9.59 -6.03 15.61
C LYS A 29 8.28 -5.51 16.19
N ALA A 30 7.98 -4.22 16.00
CA ALA A 30 6.73 -3.64 16.46
C ALA A 30 5.52 -4.23 15.73
N ASN A 31 5.64 -4.45 14.42
CA ASN A 31 4.57 -5.00 13.60
C ASN A 31 4.33 -6.49 13.88
N SER A 32 5.39 -7.28 14.12
CA SER A 32 5.25 -8.68 14.52
C SER A 32 4.56 -8.79 15.88
N ALA A 33 4.97 -8.01 16.88
CA ALA A 33 4.34 -7.97 18.19
C ALA A 33 2.86 -7.51 18.12
N ALA A 34 2.55 -6.48 17.33
CA ALA A 34 1.18 -6.02 17.12
C ALA A 34 0.32 -7.07 16.42
N SER A 35 0.87 -7.73 15.40
CA SER A 35 0.22 -8.81 14.66
C SER A 35 -0.05 -10.01 15.55
N GLU A 36 0.90 -10.42 16.38
CA GLU A 36 0.72 -11.49 17.38
C GLU A 36 -0.36 -11.13 18.41
N ARG A 37 -0.33 -9.91 18.95
CA ARG A 37 -1.36 -9.44 19.88
C ARG A 37 -2.74 -9.48 19.23
N ARG A 38 -2.86 -9.02 17.97
CA ARG A 38 -4.13 -9.06 17.22
C ARG A 38 -4.58 -10.50 16.97
N ARG A 39 -3.67 -11.40 16.58
CA ARG A 39 -3.97 -12.84 16.41
C ARG A 39 -4.45 -13.48 17.71
N ARG A 40 -3.79 -13.24 18.83
CA ARG A 40 -4.21 -13.72 20.15
C ARG A 40 -5.60 -13.20 20.53
N SER A 41 -5.84 -11.90 20.30
CA SER A 41 -7.14 -11.26 20.56
C SER A 41 -8.27 -11.85 19.72
N LYS A 42 -8.01 -12.17 18.44
CA LYS A 42 -8.98 -12.85 17.55
C LYS A 42 -9.26 -14.30 17.96
N ARG A 43 -8.22 -15.05 18.36
CA ARG A 43 -8.38 -16.43 18.85
C ARG A 43 -9.12 -16.50 20.17
N ARG A 44 -9.03 -15.45 20.99
CA ARG A 44 -9.81 -15.32 22.21
C ARG A 44 -11.25 -14.98 21.84
N ILE A 45 -12.18 -15.90 22.12
CA ILE A 45 -13.61 -15.63 21.94
C ILE A 45 -14.03 -14.58 22.99
N GLN A 46 -14.33 -13.37 22.53
CA GLN A 46 -14.72 -12.23 23.39
C GLN A 46 -16.23 -12.15 23.65
N LYS A 47 -16.99 -13.20 23.33
CA LYS A 47 -18.42 -13.24 23.65
C LYS A 47 -18.61 -13.54 25.14
N HIS A 48 -19.27 -12.65 25.87
CA HIS A 48 -19.71 -12.89 27.24
C HIS A 48 -21.00 -13.72 27.23
N GLY A 49 -21.05 -14.79 28.02
CA GLY A 49 -22.18 -15.74 28.09
C GLY A 49 -21.74 -17.21 28.11
N VAL A 50 -22.69 -18.14 28.20
CA VAL A 50 -22.39 -19.59 28.07
C VAL A 50 -22.07 -19.89 26.61
N LEU A 51 -20.81 -20.22 26.34
CA LEU A 51 -20.35 -20.57 25.00
C LEU A 51 -20.47 -22.09 24.82
N THR A 52 -21.37 -22.54 23.95
CA THR A 52 -21.41 -23.95 23.55
C THR A 52 -20.25 -24.28 22.61
N LYS A 53 -19.82 -25.54 22.60
CA LYS A 53 -18.69 -26.00 21.76
C LYS A 53 -18.90 -25.64 20.27
N GLY A 54 -20.10 -25.90 19.74
CA GLY A 54 -20.44 -25.58 18.34
C GLY A 54 -20.37 -24.08 18.04
N ALA A 55 -20.91 -23.22 18.92
CA ALA A 55 -20.80 -21.78 18.75
C ALA A 55 -19.33 -21.28 18.77
N GLY A 56 -18.44 -21.99 19.47
CA GLY A 56 -17.00 -21.72 19.44
C GLY A 56 -16.36 -22.11 18.11
N GLU A 57 -16.72 -23.27 17.56
CA GLU A 57 -16.24 -23.76 16.26
C GLU A 57 -16.68 -22.83 15.12
N ASP A 58 -17.93 -22.37 15.12
CA ASP A 58 -18.46 -21.43 14.13
C ASP A 58 -17.70 -20.09 14.12
N ILE A 59 -17.35 -19.58 15.31
CA ILE A 59 -16.57 -18.33 15.45
C ILE A 59 -15.16 -18.50 14.89
N LEU A 60 -14.54 -19.67 15.08
CA LEU A 60 -13.21 -19.96 14.53
C LEU A 60 -13.26 -20.03 13.00
N ALA A 61 -14.25 -20.74 12.45
CA ALA A 61 -14.45 -20.86 11.01
C ALA A 61 -14.68 -19.49 10.33
N GLN A 62 -15.53 -18.64 10.91
CA GLN A 62 -15.78 -17.30 10.39
C GLN A 62 -14.50 -16.44 10.41
N ASN A 63 -13.74 -16.48 11.50
CA ASN A 63 -12.49 -15.72 11.62
C ASN A 63 -11.42 -16.15 10.60
N GLU A 64 -11.42 -17.42 10.18
CA GLU A 64 -10.53 -17.94 9.16
C GLU A 64 -10.94 -17.47 7.76
N ALA A 65 -12.24 -17.57 7.44
CA ALA A 65 -12.79 -17.03 6.20
C ALA A 65 -12.51 -15.52 6.04
N ASP A 66 -12.76 -14.72 7.09
CA ASP A 66 -12.49 -13.28 7.06
C ASP A 66 -11.00 -12.96 6.84
N GLN A 67 -10.09 -13.81 7.33
CA GLN A 67 -8.65 -13.65 7.12
C GLN A 67 -8.24 -13.95 5.67
N GLN A 68 -8.85 -14.98 5.06
CA GLN A 68 -8.62 -15.32 3.66
C GLN A 68 -9.12 -14.20 2.74
N ILE A 69 -10.34 -13.72 2.96
CA ILE A 69 -10.92 -12.60 2.19
C ILE A 69 -10.04 -11.35 2.29
N ALA A 70 -9.65 -10.94 3.49
CA ALA A 70 -8.80 -9.76 3.68
C ALA A 70 -7.42 -9.89 3.02
N HIS A 71 -6.90 -11.12 2.90
CA HIS A 71 -5.66 -11.39 2.19
C HIS A 71 -5.85 -11.30 0.67
N GLU A 72 -6.93 -11.90 0.15
CA GLU A 72 -7.31 -11.83 -1.27
C GLU A 72 -7.61 -10.41 -1.73
N GLU A 73 -8.32 -9.59 -0.94
CA GLU A 73 -8.59 -8.19 -1.26
C GLU A 73 -7.30 -7.36 -1.39
N ARG A 74 -6.32 -7.59 -0.50
CA ARG A 74 -5.02 -6.89 -0.56
C ARG A 74 -4.21 -7.30 -1.79
N GLN A 75 -4.26 -8.58 -2.18
CA GLN A 75 -3.58 -9.05 -3.38
C GLN A 75 -4.33 -8.68 -4.66
N GLY A 76 -5.66 -8.68 -4.62
CA GLY A 76 -6.57 -8.29 -5.69
C GLY A 76 -6.47 -6.80 -6.01
N GLY A 77 -6.30 -5.94 -5.01
CA GLY A 77 -6.04 -4.50 -5.18
C GLY A 77 -4.80 -4.20 -6.01
N ALA A 78 -3.78 -5.06 -5.97
CA ALA A 78 -2.59 -4.93 -6.82
C ALA A 78 -2.86 -5.33 -8.28
N ARG A 79 -3.80 -6.27 -8.52
CA ARG A 79 -4.26 -6.68 -9.86
C ARG A 79 -5.29 -5.72 -10.46
N SER A 80 -6.13 -5.11 -9.64
CA SER A 80 -7.05 -4.03 -10.01
C SER A 80 -6.39 -2.65 -9.98
N GLY A 81 -5.05 -2.59 -9.88
CA GLY A 81 -4.21 -1.43 -10.21
C GLY A 81 -4.33 -0.99 -11.68
N LEU A 82 -5.17 -1.65 -12.48
CA LEU A 82 -6.00 -0.93 -13.44
C LEU A 82 -6.92 0.01 -12.65
N SER A 83 -6.31 1.09 -12.12
CA SER A 83 -6.97 2.38 -12.09
C SER A 83 -7.83 2.40 -13.34
N GLN A 84 -9.11 2.65 -13.16
CA GLN A 84 -9.95 3.21 -14.20
C GLN A 84 -9.19 4.45 -14.65
N ARG A 85 -8.20 4.24 -15.54
CA ARG A 85 -7.11 5.17 -15.79
C ARG A 85 -7.83 6.27 -16.49
N ALA A 86 -8.17 7.32 -15.73
CA ALA A 86 -9.05 8.39 -16.14
C ALA A 86 -8.72 8.68 -17.59
N GLN A 87 -9.69 8.41 -18.49
CA GLN A 87 -9.44 8.32 -19.93
C GLN A 87 -8.51 9.46 -20.31
N ARG A 88 -7.38 9.14 -20.96
CA ARG A 88 -6.33 10.12 -21.19
C ARG A 88 -6.93 11.33 -21.93
N ARG A 89 -6.97 12.46 -21.24
CA ARG A 89 -7.42 13.75 -21.77
C ARG A 89 -6.25 14.43 -22.47
N CYS A 90 -6.54 15.10 -23.57
CA CYS A 90 -5.59 15.96 -24.26
C CYS A 90 -5.11 17.04 -23.28
N THR A 91 -3.80 17.24 -23.14
CA THR A 91 -3.26 18.26 -22.23
C THR A 91 -3.55 19.69 -22.69
N ARG A 92 -3.95 19.89 -23.96
CA ARG A 92 -4.28 21.20 -24.53
C ARG A 92 -5.76 21.57 -24.34
N CYS A 93 -6.69 20.72 -24.77
CA CYS A 93 -8.14 21.01 -24.73
C CYS A 93 -8.92 20.21 -23.67
N LYS A 94 -8.26 19.35 -22.88
CA LYS A 94 -8.87 18.50 -21.83
C LYS A 94 -9.94 17.50 -22.32
N GLU A 95 -10.14 17.38 -23.63
CA GLU A 95 -11.02 16.38 -24.24
C GLU A 95 -10.35 15.01 -24.36
N THR A 96 -11.15 13.95 -24.31
CA THR A 96 -10.68 12.57 -24.51
C THR A 96 -10.65 12.19 -25.99
N GLY A 97 -9.92 11.13 -26.35
CA GLY A 97 -9.91 10.59 -27.72
C GLY A 97 -8.80 11.12 -28.64
N HIS A 98 -7.98 12.06 -28.19
CA HIS A 98 -6.80 12.53 -28.92
C HIS A 98 -5.71 13.05 -27.96
N ASN A 99 -4.49 13.26 -28.48
CA ASN A 99 -3.36 13.81 -27.73
C ASN A 99 -3.04 15.24 -28.21
N SER A 100 -2.24 15.98 -27.45
CA SER A 100 -1.82 17.36 -27.76
C SER A 100 -1.22 17.53 -29.15
N ARG A 101 -0.52 16.50 -29.68
CA ARG A 101 0.07 16.49 -31.02
C ARG A 101 -0.95 16.47 -32.16
N THR A 102 -2.17 16.04 -31.91
CA THR A 102 -3.25 15.93 -32.92
C THR A 102 -4.44 16.83 -32.56
N CYS A 103 -4.22 17.78 -31.65
CA CYS A 103 -5.24 18.72 -31.19
C CYS A 103 -5.46 19.80 -32.26
N LYS A 104 -6.69 19.94 -32.73
CA LYS A 104 -7.06 20.88 -33.82
C LYS A 104 -7.40 22.30 -33.33
N THR A 105 -7.26 22.58 -32.03
CA THR A 105 -7.65 23.87 -31.44
C THR A 105 -6.70 25.02 -31.81
N ASP A 106 -5.53 24.74 -32.39
CA ASP A 106 -4.55 25.76 -32.78
C ASP A 106 -4.82 26.41 -34.15
N THR A 107 -5.87 26.05 -34.89
CA THR A 107 -6.12 26.55 -36.25
C THR A 107 -7.19 27.66 -36.33
N ILE A 108 -7.33 28.51 -35.32
CA ILE A 108 -8.25 29.66 -35.39
C ILE A 108 -7.52 30.97 -35.05
N ASN A 109 -7.25 31.71 -36.13
CA ASN A 109 -7.12 33.15 -36.30
C ASN A 109 -5.84 33.86 -35.82
N ILE A 110 -4.89 34.00 -36.76
CA ILE A 110 -4.14 35.24 -36.95
C ILE A 110 -4.99 36.09 -37.90
N GLU A 111 -5.59 37.17 -37.39
CA GLU A 111 -5.87 38.40 -38.14
C GLU A 111 -5.02 39.52 -37.52
#